data_AF-A0AAU5QGS5-F1
#
_entry.id   AF-A0AAU5QGS5-F1
#
_cell.length_a   1.000
_cell.length_b   1.000
_cell.length_c   1.000
_cell.angle_alpha   90.00
_cell.angle_beta   90.00
_cell.angle_gamma   90.00
#
_symmetry.space_group_name_H-M   'P 1'
#
loop_
_entity.id
_entity.type
_entity.pdbx_description
1 polymer ?
#
loop_
_entity_poly.entity_id
_entity_poly.type
_entity_poly.pdbx_seq_one_letter_code
_entity_poly.pdbx_strand_id
1 'polypeptide(L)'
;MKCTKNLVIGTTAVMAAAGLGLSVLPAFAADGVQPTGGATHAGHGDTDVRPARGGSTAEESDSRGAALFVASLNGANEVPVPSGPAVGDRDGVALQLVKVHGMRVSVAVKFRGTDKPTALHIHRGARGTNGALKIDFTPLLARSAPPVKGWEGAVTGTVTVKDKALLDAFRTNPNDHYANLHTARFPGGAVRAQFHKVTTAFPFDKALVNLQASVIRGRQIYRCQQTADGTHAYGQYDVRAVLRGPIAHAFVAPGTGTPRWTAPDRSAVTGTLISRTPHGEGNIPELDLRATQYGAKKGLLARTQEILRLNTVGGVAPAGTCLKGAVITVPYGADYVFIQR
;
A
#
# COMPACT_ATOMS: atom_id res chain seq x y z
N MET A 1 38.36 60.60 -13.73
CA MET A 1 38.91 59.24 -13.94
C MET A 1 38.95 58.52 -12.60
N LYS A 2 38.05 57.57 -12.35
CA LYS A 2 38.05 56.70 -11.17
C LYS A 2 37.87 55.27 -11.67
N CYS A 3 38.94 54.49 -11.60
CA CYS A 3 38.97 53.06 -11.90
C CYS A 3 38.36 52.28 -10.74
N THR A 4 37.27 51.58 -10.99
CA THR A 4 36.66 50.57 -10.14
C THR A 4 37.48 49.28 -10.20
N LYS A 5 37.93 48.77 -9.05
CA LYS A 5 38.52 47.43 -8.93
C LYS A 5 37.44 46.44 -8.49
N ASN A 6 37.32 45.37 -9.25
CA ASN A 6 36.48 44.19 -9.01
C ASN A 6 36.90 43.44 -7.74
N LEU A 7 35.92 42.95 -6.97
CA LEU A 7 36.11 41.84 -6.04
C LEU A 7 35.17 40.71 -6.45
N VAL A 8 35.76 39.64 -6.99
CA VAL A 8 35.09 38.37 -7.29
C VAL A 8 35.09 37.55 -6.01
N ILE A 9 33.92 37.27 -5.45
CA ILE A 9 33.77 36.32 -4.33
C ILE A 9 33.55 34.94 -4.97
N GLY A 10 34.60 34.12 -4.98
CA GLY A 10 34.52 32.72 -5.34
C GLY A 10 33.92 31.92 -4.20
N THR A 11 32.72 31.37 -4.39
CA THR A 11 32.15 30.34 -3.51
C THR A 11 32.71 28.97 -3.90
N THR A 12 33.52 28.40 -3.03
CA THR A 12 33.98 27.01 -3.09
C THR A 12 32.78 26.06 -2.92
N ALA A 13 32.50 25.27 -3.95
CA ALA A 13 31.57 24.14 -3.88
C ALA A 13 32.19 23.02 -3.02
N VAL A 14 31.57 22.73 -1.87
CA VAL A 14 31.87 21.53 -1.09
C VAL A 14 31.06 20.40 -1.71
N MET A 15 31.71 19.52 -2.48
CA MET A 15 31.15 18.24 -2.87
C MET A 15 30.98 17.37 -1.61
N ALA A 16 29.73 17.21 -1.16
CA ALA A 16 29.39 16.19 -0.19
C ALA A 16 29.43 14.83 -0.90
N ALA A 17 30.46 14.03 -0.57
CA ALA A 17 30.54 12.65 -0.97
C ALA A 17 29.34 11.88 -0.39
N ALA A 18 28.44 11.42 -1.26
CA ALA A 18 27.37 10.51 -0.89
C ALA A 18 27.99 9.18 -0.42
N GLY A 19 28.05 8.99 0.90
CA GLY A 19 28.38 7.71 1.49
C GLY A 19 27.32 6.69 1.10
N LEU A 20 27.74 5.67 0.36
CA LEU A 20 26.96 4.47 0.07
C LEU A 20 26.63 3.76 1.40
N GLY A 21 25.48 4.11 1.99
CA GLY A 21 24.90 3.31 3.04
C GLY A 21 24.43 2.00 2.44
N LEU A 22 25.22 0.93 2.60
CA LEU A 22 24.78 -0.43 2.29
C LEU A 22 23.52 -0.71 3.11
N SER A 23 22.37 -0.69 2.44
CA SER A 23 21.13 -1.23 2.97
C SER A 23 21.33 -2.75 3.14
N VAL A 24 21.59 -3.18 4.37
CA VAL A 24 21.52 -4.60 4.72
C VAL A 24 20.08 -5.05 4.46
N LEU A 25 19.94 -5.84 3.39
CA LEU A 25 18.70 -6.51 3.03
C LEU A 25 18.21 -7.32 4.24
N PRO A 26 16.96 -7.17 4.71
CA PRO A 26 16.37 -8.24 5.49
C PRO A 26 16.22 -9.43 4.52
N ALA A 27 17.07 -10.44 4.72
CA ALA A 27 16.97 -11.70 4.02
C ALA A 27 15.57 -12.29 4.24
N PHE A 28 14.76 -12.30 3.19
CA PHE A 28 13.76 -13.35 3.06
C PHE A 28 14.54 -14.62 2.74
N ALA A 29 14.33 -15.68 3.52
CA ALA A 29 14.95 -16.97 3.27
C ALA A 29 14.66 -17.38 1.82
N ALA A 30 15.73 -17.55 1.03
CA ALA A 30 15.65 -18.25 -0.23
C ALA A 30 15.50 -19.75 0.11
N ASP A 31 14.42 -20.37 -0.35
CA ASP A 31 14.23 -21.80 -0.23
C ASP A 31 15.36 -22.53 -0.98
N GLY A 32 16.17 -23.27 -0.22
CA GLY A 32 17.19 -24.16 -0.77
C GLY A 32 16.53 -25.38 -1.39
N VAL A 33 16.61 -25.51 -2.71
CA VAL A 33 16.40 -26.78 -3.42
C VAL A 33 17.78 -27.38 -3.69
N GLN A 34 18.02 -28.57 -3.16
CA GLN A 34 19.10 -29.45 -3.65
C GLN A 34 18.51 -30.76 -4.20
N PRO A 35 19.23 -31.40 -5.15
CA PRO A 35 18.63 -32.18 -6.21
C PRO A 35 18.57 -33.68 -5.88
N THR A 36 17.57 -34.35 -6.42
CA THR A 36 17.61 -35.81 -6.60
C THR A 36 17.31 -36.13 -8.05
N GLY A 37 18.31 -36.68 -8.73
CA GLY A 37 18.19 -37.12 -10.11
C GLY A 37 17.49 -38.46 -10.27
N GLY A 38 17.14 -38.74 -11.53
CA GLY A 38 17.12 -40.07 -12.13
C GLY A 38 15.84 -40.91 -11.95
N ALA A 39 14.99 -40.95 -12.97
CA ALA A 39 14.90 -42.12 -13.88
C ALA A 39 13.65 -42.03 -14.76
N THR A 40 13.88 -42.31 -16.04
CA THR A 40 12.94 -42.48 -17.14
C THR A 40 12.09 -43.73 -16.99
N HIS A 41 10.79 -43.68 -17.27
CA HIS A 41 10.06 -44.80 -17.90
C HIS A 41 8.88 -44.27 -18.74
N ALA A 42 8.89 -44.68 -20.01
CA ALA A 42 7.83 -44.47 -20.97
C ALA A 42 6.64 -45.40 -20.68
N GLY A 43 5.42 -44.89 -20.89
CA GLY A 43 4.19 -45.68 -20.85
C GLY A 43 3.10 -44.98 -21.64
N HIS A 44 2.74 -45.59 -22.77
CA HIS A 44 1.63 -45.20 -23.65
C HIS A 44 0.27 -45.28 -22.93
N GLY A 45 -0.61 -44.32 -23.21
CA GLY A 45 -1.99 -44.32 -22.75
C GLY A 45 -2.80 -43.24 -23.46
N ASP A 46 -3.24 -43.57 -24.67
CA ASP A 46 -4.18 -42.81 -25.48
C ASP A 46 -5.54 -42.75 -24.79
N THR A 47 -6.00 -41.55 -24.42
CA THR A 47 -7.42 -41.28 -24.18
C THR A 47 -7.74 -39.86 -24.65
N ASP A 48 -8.46 -39.84 -25.77
CA ASP A 48 -9.11 -38.70 -26.40
C ASP A 48 -10.04 -37.96 -25.41
N VAL A 49 -9.62 -36.77 -24.98
CA VAL A 49 -10.46 -35.82 -24.23
C VAL A 49 -10.61 -34.56 -25.07
N ARG A 50 -11.75 -34.49 -25.76
CA ARG A 50 -12.26 -33.27 -26.42
C ARG A 50 -12.16 -32.07 -25.47
N PRO A 51 -11.65 -30.90 -25.89
CA PRO A 51 -11.61 -29.74 -25.03
C PRO A 51 -13.04 -29.25 -24.82
N ALA A 52 -13.52 -29.35 -23.59
CA ALA A 52 -14.69 -28.62 -23.15
C ALA A 52 -14.42 -27.12 -23.38
N ARG A 53 -15.26 -26.49 -24.21
CA ARG A 53 -15.37 -25.02 -24.29
C ARG A 53 -15.68 -24.51 -22.88
N GLY A 54 -14.66 -24.09 -22.16
CA GLY A 54 -14.81 -23.27 -20.96
C GLY A 54 -15.49 -21.98 -21.37
N GLY A 55 -16.77 -21.85 -21.05
CA GLY A 55 -17.47 -20.58 -21.11
C GLY A 55 -16.79 -19.62 -20.14
N SER A 56 -15.98 -18.70 -20.68
CA SER A 56 -15.57 -17.50 -19.97
C SER A 56 -16.85 -16.83 -19.47
N THR A 57 -17.04 -16.80 -18.15
CA THR A 57 -18.06 -15.93 -17.58
C THR A 57 -17.71 -14.48 -17.97
N ALA A 58 -18.71 -13.63 -18.14
CA ALA A 58 -18.49 -12.21 -18.44
C ALA A 58 -17.54 -11.53 -17.42
N GLU A 59 -17.50 -12.06 -16.19
CA GLU A 59 -16.62 -11.65 -15.09
C GLU A 59 -15.13 -11.95 -15.34
N GLU A 60 -14.81 -13.09 -15.97
CA GLU A 60 -13.44 -13.45 -16.34
C GLU A 60 -12.96 -12.70 -17.60
N SER A 61 -13.91 -12.23 -18.43
CA SER A 61 -13.63 -11.38 -19.60
C SER A 61 -13.43 -9.90 -19.25
N ASP A 62 -14.13 -9.35 -18.25
CA ASP A 62 -13.98 -7.96 -17.80
C ASP A 62 -12.70 -7.71 -16.98
N SER A 63 -12.03 -8.78 -16.53
CA SER A 63 -10.74 -8.69 -15.84
C SER A 63 -9.53 -8.75 -16.78
N ARG A 64 -9.66 -9.26 -18.02
CA ARG A 64 -8.56 -9.24 -19.01
C ARG A 64 -8.34 -7.82 -19.52
N GLY A 65 -7.30 -7.16 -19.01
CA GLY A 65 -6.90 -5.80 -19.41
C GLY A 65 -7.36 -4.68 -18.47
N ALA A 66 -8.06 -5.02 -17.38
CA ALA A 66 -8.36 -4.08 -16.30
C ALA A 66 -7.16 -3.95 -15.35
N ALA A 67 -6.85 -2.73 -14.90
CA ALA A 67 -5.88 -2.48 -13.85
C ALA A 67 -6.57 -1.97 -12.59
N LEU A 68 -6.20 -2.51 -11.44
CA LEU A 68 -6.78 -2.19 -10.14
C LEU A 68 -5.80 -1.41 -9.27
N PHE A 69 -6.31 -0.42 -8.55
CA PHE A 69 -5.53 0.45 -7.69
C PHE A 69 -6.26 0.71 -6.38
N VAL A 70 -5.49 1.02 -5.34
CA VAL A 70 -6.00 1.34 -4.01
C VAL A 70 -5.27 2.53 -3.40
N ALA A 71 -6.01 3.36 -2.67
CA ALA A 71 -5.51 4.44 -1.84
C ALA A 71 -6.17 4.35 -0.46
N SER A 72 -5.36 4.44 0.60
CA SER A 72 -5.79 4.48 2.00
C SER A 72 -5.64 5.91 2.50
N LEU A 73 -6.71 6.71 2.49
CA LEU A 73 -6.64 8.15 2.71
C LEU A 73 -6.75 8.49 4.20
N ASN A 74 -5.97 9.48 4.63
CA ASN A 74 -6.06 10.13 5.94
C ASN A 74 -5.66 11.62 5.82
N GLY A 75 -6.02 12.45 6.79
CA GLY A 75 -5.70 13.88 6.75
C GLY A 75 -4.22 14.22 6.98
N ALA A 76 -3.45 13.33 7.62
CA ALA A 76 -2.01 13.56 7.84
C ALA A 76 -1.19 13.54 6.53
N ASN A 77 -1.75 12.98 5.47
CA ASN A 77 -1.16 12.97 4.14
C ASN A 77 -1.39 14.26 3.33
N GLU A 78 -2.26 15.16 3.80
CA GLU A 78 -2.50 16.43 3.10
C GLU A 78 -1.28 17.34 3.13
N VAL A 79 -1.16 18.18 2.09
CA VAL A 79 -0.02 19.10 1.93
C VAL A 79 -0.54 20.53 1.98
N PRO A 80 -0.43 21.22 3.13
CA PRO A 80 -0.87 22.60 3.27
C PRO A 80 -0.11 23.53 2.33
N VAL A 81 -0.82 24.54 1.83
CA VAL A 81 -0.23 25.67 1.09
C VAL A 81 -0.36 26.94 1.96
N PRO A 82 0.70 27.77 2.07
CA PRO A 82 0.61 29.03 2.82
C PRO A 82 -0.55 29.88 2.33
N SER A 83 -1.37 30.38 3.26
CA SER A 83 -2.56 31.18 2.98
C SER A 83 -3.62 30.51 2.08
N GLY A 84 -3.53 29.20 1.86
CA GLY A 84 -4.55 28.46 1.11
C GLY A 84 -5.67 27.90 1.98
N PRO A 85 -6.61 27.18 1.36
CA PRO A 85 -7.75 26.60 2.06
C PRO A 85 -7.31 25.60 3.14
N ALA A 86 -8.18 25.39 4.14
CA ALA A 86 -7.95 24.39 5.18
C ALA A 86 -7.84 22.98 4.59
N VAL A 87 -6.89 22.21 5.14
CA VAL A 87 -6.63 20.81 4.77
C VAL A 87 -6.43 19.95 6.02
N GLY A 88 -6.53 18.64 5.84
CA GLY A 88 -6.07 17.65 6.81
C GLY A 88 -7.05 17.41 7.95
N ASP A 89 -8.14 16.71 7.64
CA ASP A 89 -9.08 16.22 8.63
C ASP A 89 -8.41 15.12 9.48
N ARG A 90 -8.19 15.40 10.76
CA ARG A 90 -7.44 14.50 11.66
C ARG A 90 -8.18 13.21 11.95
N ASP A 91 -9.51 13.26 11.93
CA ASP A 91 -10.36 12.11 12.23
C ASP A 91 -10.78 11.37 10.94
N GLY A 92 -10.68 12.07 9.81
CA GLY A 92 -11.08 11.58 8.50
C GLY A 92 -10.22 10.42 8.01
N VAL A 93 -10.90 9.37 7.56
CA VAL A 93 -10.29 8.27 6.80
C VAL A 93 -11.18 7.85 5.64
N ALA A 94 -10.55 7.44 4.54
CA ALA A 94 -11.25 6.82 3.43
C ALA A 94 -10.44 5.67 2.81
N LEU A 95 -11.13 4.67 2.26
CA LEU A 95 -10.52 3.63 1.43
C LEU A 95 -11.10 3.75 0.03
N GLN A 96 -10.26 4.06 -0.95
CA GLN A 96 -10.65 4.20 -2.34
C GLN A 96 -10.01 3.12 -3.21
N LEU A 97 -10.85 2.39 -3.94
CA LEU A 97 -10.46 1.45 -4.98
C LEU A 97 -10.80 2.04 -6.35
N VAL A 98 -9.95 1.79 -7.33
CA VAL A 98 -10.13 2.24 -8.71
C VAL A 98 -9.88 1.09 -9.66
N LYS A 99 -10.75 0.93 -10.67
CA LYS A 99 -10.54 0.03 -11.81
C LYS A 99 -10.44 0.86 -13.08
N VAL A 100 -9.36 0.65 -13.83
CA VAL A 100 -9.16 1.27 -15.15
C VAL A 100 -9.26 0.19 -16.22
N HIS A 101 -10.32 0.23 -17.02
CA HIS A 101 -10.54 -0.69 -18.13
C HIS A 101 -10.82 0.10 -19.42
N GLY A 102 -9.91 0.01 -20.40
CA GLY A 102 -9.90 0.92 -21.54
C GLY A 102 -9.83 2.39 -21.09
N MET A 103 -10.80 3.19 -21.55
CA MET A 103 -10.99 4.61 -21.19
C MET A 103 -11.95 4.83 -19.99
N ARG A 104 -12.48 3.75 -19.41
CA ARG A 104 -13.41 3.82 -18.28
C ARG A 104 -12.65 3.70 -16.97
N VAL A 105 -12.95 4.60 -16.04
CA VAL A 105 -12.39 4.61 -14.69
C VAL A 105 -13.52 4.45 -13.70
N SER A 106 -13.61 3.28 -13.07
CA SER A 106 -14.57 3.00 -12.02
C SER A 106 -13.96 3.29 -10.66
N VAL A 107 -14.74 3.89 -9.76
CA VAL A 107 -14.35 4.20 -8.39
C VAL A 107 -15.30 3.51 -7.42
N ALA A 108 -14.76 3.05 -6.30
CA ALA A 108 -15.49 2.67 -5.11
C ALA A 108 -14.74 3.22 -3.91
N VAL A 109 -15.33 4.18 -3.21
CA VAL A 109 -14.75 4.77 -2.00
C VAL A 109 -15.73 4.67 -0.85
N LYS A 110 -15.22 4.44 0.35
CA LYS A 110 -15.95 4.56 1.61
C LYS A 110 -15.18 5.43 2.58
N PHE A 111 -15.89 6.22 3.38
CA PHE A 111 -15.30 7.22 4.27
C PHE A 111 -16.04 7.28 5.62
N ARG A 112 -15.32 7.72 6.65
CA ARG A 112 -15.84 7.94 8.01
C ARG A 112 -14.97 8.95 8.76
N GLY A 113 -15.48 9.46 9.87
CA GLY A 113 -14.78 10.44 10.70
C GLY A 113 -14.57 11.77 9.97
N THR A 114 -15.36 12.05 8.94
CA THR A 114 -15.23 13.27 8.14
C THR A 114 -16.62 13.75 7.70
N ASP A 115 -16.73 15.06 7.47
CA ASP A 115 -17.97 15.69 7.02
C ASP A 115 -18.41 15.16 5.63
N LYS A 116 -19.63 15.52 5.22
CA LYS A 116 -20.16 15.16 3.89
C LYS A 116 -19.16 15.59 2.79
N PRO A 117 -18.73 14.67 1.90
CA PRO A 117 -17.85 15.01 0.80
C PRO A 117 -18.47 16.04 -0.14
N THR A 118 -17.65 17.01 -0.57
CA THR A 118 -18.00 18.04 -1.56
C THR A 118 -17.29 17.82 -2.89
N ALA A 119 -16.14 17.14 -2.89
CA ALA A 119 -15.42 16.76 -4.09
C ALA A 119 -14.61 15.46 -3.91
N LEU A 120 -14.38 14.74 -5.01
CA LEU A 120 -13.61 13.50 -5.03
C LEU A 120 -12.78 13.43 -6.32
N HIS A 121 -11.46 13.40 -6.19
CA HIS A 121 -10.56 13.56 -7.32
C HIS A 121 -9.41 12.56 -7.34
N ILE A 122 -8.84 12.37 -8.54
CA ILE A 122 -7.47 11.90 -8.72
C ILE A 122 -6.63 13.05 -9.26
N HIS A 123 -5.53 13.33 -8.59
CA HIS A 123 -4.52 14.30 -9.01
C HIS A 123 -3.25 13.58 -9.46
N ARG A 124 -2.40 14.27 -10.23
CA ARG A 124 -1.04 13.83 -10.54
C ARG A 124 -0.02 14.64 -9.74
N GLY A 125 0.68 13.98 -8.83
CA GLY A 125 1.71 14.55 -7.99
C GLY A 125 2.33 13.47 -7.10
N ALA A 126 3.65 13.56 -6.90
CA ALA A 126 4.36 12.69 -5.98
C ALA A 126 3.92 12.95 -4.52
N ARG A 127 4.27 12.01 -3.63
CA ARG A 127 4.08 12.17 -2.18
C ARG A 127 4.67 13.50 -1.69
N GLY A 128 3.92 14.20 -0.84
CA GLY A 128 4.36 15.49 -0.29
C GLY A 128 4.25 16.67 -1.26
N THR A 129 3.78 16.47 -2.50
CA THR A 129 3.65 17.54 -3.50
C THR A 129 2.20 17.66 -3.98
N ASN A 130 1.66 18.88 -4.02
CA ASN A 130 0.35 19.15 -4.62
C ASN A 130 0.43 19.12 -6.15
N GLY A 131 -0.62 18.60 -6.79
CA GLY A 131 -0.64 18.31 -8.21
C GLY A 131 -1.94 18.70 -8.90
N ALA A 132 -1.91 18.76 -10.23
CA ALA A 132 -3.09 19.10 -11.03
C ALA A 132 -4.16 17.98 -10.94
N LEU A 133 -5.44 18.39 -10.91
CA LEU A 133 -6.58 17.48 -11.03
C LEU A 133 -6.55 16.79 -12.40
N LYS A 134 -6.75 15.47 -12.42
CA LYS A 134 -6.73 14.63 -13.62
C LYS A 134 -8.02 13.87 -13.88
N ILE A 135 -8.68 13.37 -12.82
CA ILE A 135 -9.95 12.66 -12.95
C ILE A 135 -10.90 13.19 -11.90
N ASP A 136 -12.08 13.63 -12.34
CA ASP A 136 -13.13 14.17 -11.49
C ASP A 136 -14.25 13.14 -11.28
N PHE A 137 -14.50 12.79 -10.02
CA PHE A 137 -15.61 11.93 -9.60
C PHE A 137 -16.69 12.70 -8.85
N THR A 138 -16.57 14.02 -8.69
CA THR A 138 -17.53 14.87 -7.98
C THR A 138 -18.98 14.68 -8.45
N PRO A 139 -19.29 14.51 -9.75
CA PRO A 139 -20.65 14.22 -10.20
C PRO A 139 -21.25 12.92 -9.63
N LEU A 140 -20.43 11.99 -9.14
CA LEU A 140 -20.88 10.74 -8.53
C LEU A 140 -21.32 10.92 -7.07
N LEU A 141 -20.96 12.02 -6.40
CA LEU A 141 -21.32 12.26 -4.99
C LEU A 141 -22.82 12.41 -4.76
N ALA A 142 -23.57 12.78 -5.81
CA ALA A 142 -25.03 12.87 -5.76
C ALA A 142 -25.72 11.50 -5.85
N ARG A 143 -24.98 10.42 -6.14
CA ARG A 143 -25.53 9.08 -6.31
C ARG A 143 -25.52 8.32 -4.98
N SER A 144 -26.57 7.56 -4.73
CA SER A 144 -26.61 6.65 -3.59
C SER A 144 -25.67 5.46 -3.82
N ALA A 145 -24.90 5.10 -2.80
CA ALA A 145 -24.16 3.85 -2.74
C ALA A 145 -24.75 2.94 -1.64
N PRO A 146 -24.53 1.62 -1.71
CA PRO A 146 -24.96 0.72 -0.64
C PRO A 146 -24.31 1.12 0.70
N PRO A 147 -25.04 1.03 1.83
CA PRO A 147 -24.47 1.28 3.14
C PRO A 147 -23.35 0.27 3.44
N VAL A 148 -22.27 0.74 4.04
CA VAL A 148 -21.14 -0.11 4.45
C VAL A 148 -21.02 -0.08 5.96
N LYS A 149 -21.17 -1.23 6.61
CA LYS A 149 -21.13 -1.34 8.08
C LYS A 149 -19.83 -0.75 8.64
N GLY A 150 -19.96 0.15 9.62
CA GLY A 150 -18.81 0.81 10.26
C GLY A 150 -18.19 1.95 9.44
N TRP A 151 -18.91 2.43 8.42
CA TRP A 151 -18.57 3.58 7.59
C TRP A 151 -19.77 4.52 7.50
N GLU A 152 -19.52 5.82 7.37
CA GLU A 152 -20.56 6.85 7.37
C GLU A 152 -21.13 7.09 5.97
N GLY A 153 -20.34 6.80 4.93
CA GLY A 153 -20.81 6.88 3.56
C GLY A 153 -19.91 6.14 2.58
N ALA A 154 -20.42 6.00 1.37
CA ALA A 154 -19.71 5.43 0.24
C ALA A 154 -20.15 6.09 -1.07
N VAL A 155 -19.29 6.01 -2.09
CA VAL A 155 -19.55 6.48 -3.45
C VAL A 155 -19.03 5.43 -4.41
N THR A 156 -19.85 5.09 -5.40
CA THR A 156 -19.46 4.20 -6.50
C THR A 156 -19.88 4.78 -7.84
N GLY A 157 -19.18 4.39 -8.89
CA GLY A 157 -19.57 4.74 -10.25
C GLY A 157 -18.41 4.67 -11.22
N THR A 158 -18.66 5.13 -12.44
CA THR A 158 -17.68 5.12 -13.52
C THR A 158 -17.74 6.44 -14.28
N VAL A 159 -16.58 6.97 -14.62
CA VAL A 159 -16.41 8.10 -15.54
C VAL A 159 -15.64 7.65 -16.76
N THR A 160 -15.82 8.36 -17.87
CA THR A 160 -15.01 8.18 -19.08
C THR A 160 -13.91 9.22 -19.09
N VAL A 161 -12.65 8.78 -19.17
CA VAL A 161 -11.48 9.64 -19.27
C VAL A 161 -11.00 9.65 -20.72
N LYS A 162 -10.95 10.83 -21.34
CA LYS A 162 -10.58 10.99 -22.76
C LYS A 162 -9.06 10.88 -23.02
N ASP A 163 -8.25 11.16 -22.00
CA ASP A 163 -6.80 11.16 -22.10
C ASP A 163 -6.23 9.75 -21.87
N LYS A 164 -5.88 9.05 -22.96
CA LYS A 164 -5.27 7.72 -22.87
C LYS A 164 -3.87 7.77 -22.23
N ALA A 165 -3.07 8.80 -22.52
CA ALA A 165 -1.70 8.91 -22.01
C ALA A 165 -1.70 9.07 -20.49
N LEU A 166 -2.66 9.82 -19.93
CA LEU A 166 -2.91 9.88 -18.50
C LEU A 166 -3.19 8.48 -17.92
N LEU A 167 -4.08 7.70 -18.53
CA LEU A 167 -4.43 6.38 -18.03
C LEU A 167 -3.27 5.39 -18.15
N ASP A 168 -2.46 5.49 -19.19
CA ASP A 168 -1.24 4.69 -19.34
C ASP A 168 -0.21 5.07 -18.26
N ALA A 169 0.00 6.37 -18.01
CA ALA A 169 0.87 6.86 -16.94
C ALA A 169 0.40 6.41 -15.55
N PHE A 170 -0.91 6.47 -15.28
CA PHE A 170 -1.47 6.01 -14.01
C PHE A 170 -1.29 4.50 -13.81
N ARG A 171 -1.40 3.70 -14.89
CA ARG A 171 -1.15 2.25 -14.84
C ARG A 171 0.31 1.91 -14.56
N THR A 172 1.23 2.65 -15.14
CA THR A 172 2.67 2.42 -15.00
C THR A 172 3.19 2.89 -13.65
N ASN A 173 2.83 4.11 -13.24
CA ASN A 173 3.31 4.76 -12.02
C ASN A 173 2.13 5.27 -11.17
N PRO A 174 1.38 4.37 -10.51
CA PRO A 174 0.25 4.78 -9.68
C PRO A 174 0.68 5.65 -8.49
N ASN A 175 1.90 5.47 -7.97
CA ASN A 175 2.44 6.27 -6.86
C ASN A 175 2.69 7.75 -7.22
N ASP A 176 2.69 8.12 -8.51
CA ASP A 176 2.76 9.52 -8.97
C ASP A 176 1.38 10.19 -9.00
N HIS A 177 0.35 9.50 -8.53
CA HIS A 177 -1.02 9.96 -8.50
C HIS A 177 -1.60 9.78 -7.09
N TYR A 178 -2.52 10.65 -6.72
CA TYR A 178 -3.16 10.59 -5.41
C TYR A 178 -4.66 10.82 -5.49
N ALA A 179 -5.36 10.14 -4.59
CA ALA A 179 -6.76 10.40 -4.29
C ALA A 179 -6.84 11.58 -3.33
N ASN A 180 -7.84 12.44 -3.53
CA ASN A 180 -8.19 13.49 -2.57
C ASN A 180 -9.72 13.56 -2.44
N LEU A 181 -10.19 13.61 -1.18
CA LEU A 181 -11.59 13.81 -0.84
C LEU A 181 -11.69 15.11 -0.06
N HIS A 182 -12.59 15.98 -0.49
CA HIS A 182 -12.77 17.32 0.07
C HIS A 182 -14.09 17.39 0.84
N THR A 183 -14.15 18.26 1.83
CA THR A 183 -15.39 18.60 2.54
C THR A 183 -15.54 20.12 2.61
N ALA A 184 -16.70 20.60 3.08
CA ALA A 184 -16.90 22.04 3.29
C ALA A 184 -15.91 22.62 4.31
N ARG A 185 -15.58 21.85 5.36
CA ARG A 185 -14.61 22.25 6.39
C ARG A 185 -13.17 22.21 5.90
N PHE A 186 -12.84 21.29 4.99
CA PHE A 186 -11.51 21.13 4.43
C PHE A 186 -11.54 21.22 2.89
N PRO A 187 -11.77 22.43 2.34
CA PRO A 187 -11.91 22.62 0.90
C PRO A 187 -10.62 22.35 0.13
N GLY A 188 -9.44 22.46 0.75
CA GLY A 188 -8.18 22.11 0.11
C GLY A 188 -7.91 20.60 0.06
N GLY A 189 -8.66 19.81 0.83
CA GLY A 189 -8.52 18.36 0.95
C GLY A 189 -8.71 17.92 2.40
N ALA A 190 -9.72 17.10 2.66
CA ALA A 190 -9.97 16.52 3.98
C ALA A 190 -9.02 15.34 4.22
N VAL A 191 -8.91 14.44 3.23
CA VAL A 191 -8.05 13.25 3.30
C VAL A 191 -7.40 12.95 1.96
N ARG A 192 -6.14 12.48 2.01
CA ARG A 192 -5.31 12.18 0.83
C ARG A 192 -4.59 10.85 0.94
N ALA A 193 -4.31 10.21 -0.19
CA ALA A 193 -3.30 9.14 -0.29
C ALA A 193 -2.79 8.94 -1.71
N GLN A 194 -1.54 8.50 -1.84
CA GLN A 194 -1.01 7.99 -3.11
C GLN A 194 -1.67 6.66 -3.48
N PHE A 195 -1.73 6.35 -4.77
CA PHE A 195 -2.24 5.07 -5.26
C PHE A 195 -1.16 4.00 -5.32
N HIS A 196 -1.58 2.79 -4.97
CA HIS A 196 -0.80 1.56 -5.14
C HIS A 196 -1.54 0.63 -6.10
N LYS A 197 -0.78 -0.16 -6.86
CA LYS A 197 -1.36 -1.21 -7.69
C LYS A 197 -1.90 -2.32 -6.80
N VAL A 198 -3.07 -2.85 -7.16
CA VAL A 198 -3.58 -4.11 -6.63
C VAL A 198 -3.27 -5.18 -7.67
N THR A 199 -2.55 -6.21 -7.24
CA THR A 199 -2.02 -7.26 -8.13
C THR A 199 -2.93 -8.47 -8.25
N THR A 200 -3.91 -8.59 -7.37
CA THR A 200 -4.92 -9.64 -7.38
C THR A 200 -6.20 -9.16 -8.03
N ALA A 201 -6.72 -9.97 -8.96
CA ALA A 201 -8.03 -9.74 -9.54
C ALA A 201 -9.14 -10.01 -8.51
N PHE A 202 -10.15 -9.13 -8.47
CA PHE A 202 -11.38 -9.34 -7.72
C PHE A 202 -12.56 -8.67 -8.46
N PRO A 203 -13.81 -9.13 -8.24
CA PRO A 203 -15.00 -8.50 -8.81
C PRO A 203 -15.16 -7.08 -8.27
N PHE A 204 -15.07 -6.06 -9.15
CA PHE A 204 -15.02 -4.67 -8.70
C PHE A 204 -16.33 -4.17 -8.06
N ASP A 205 -17.46 -4.81 -8.35
CA ASP A 205 -18.73 -4.57 -7.65
C ASP A 205 -18.64 -4.92 -6.14
N LYS A 206 -17.67 -5.76 -5.76
CA LYS A 206 -17.34 -6.08 -4.35
C LYS A 206 -16.29 -5.15 -3.75
N ALA A 207 -15.81 -4.11 -4.45
CA ALA A 207 -14.71 -3.27 -3.96
C ALA A 207 -14.92 -2.68 -2.56
N LEU A 208 -16.16 -2.37 -2.17
CA LEU A 208 -16.48 -1.83 -0.85
C LEU A 208 -16.32 -2.85 0.30
N VAL A 209 -16.20 -4.15 0.03
CA VAL A 209 -15.97 -5.16 1.08
C VAL A 209 -14.52 -5.21 1.55
N ASN A 210 -13.58 -4.65 0.77
CA ASN A 210 -12.16 -4.59 1.14
C ASN A 210 -11.97 -3.84 2.46
N LEU A 211 -11.06 -4.32 3.31
CA LEU A 211 -10.90 -3.79 4.67
C LEU A 211 -9.72 -2.84 4.74
N GLN A 212 -9.88 -1.71 5.42
CA GLN A 212 -8.79 -0.88 5.93
C GLN A 212 -8.76 -0.99 7.45
N ALA A 213 -7.59 -1.28 8.02
CA ALA A 213 -7.37 -1.35 9.45
C ALA A 213 -6.05 -0.66 9.82
N SER A 214 -6.18 0.51 10.45
CA SER A 214 -5.05 1.27 10.97
C SER A 214 -4.45 0.60 12.20
N VAL A 215 -3.13 0.66 12.32
CA VAL A 215 -2.38 0.25 13.52
C VAL A 215 -2.72 1.20 14.66
N ILE A 216 -3.24 0.66 15.76
CA ILE A 216 -3.54 1.42 17.00
C ILE A 216 -2.34 1.38 17.94
N ARG A 217 -1.63 0.25 17.96
CA ARG A 217 -0.40 0.06 18.73
C ARG A 217 0.52 -0.83 17.91
N GLY A 218 1.66 -0.32 17.47
CA GLY A 218 2.60 -1.05 16.63
C GLY A 218 4.03 -0.94 17.13
N ARG A 219 4.74 -2.06 17.08
CA ARG A 219 6.14 -2.20 17.49
C ARG A 219 6.89 -3.07 16.49
N GLN A 220 7.93 -2.52 15.87
CA GLN A 220 8.95 -3.29 15.16
C GLN A 220 9.97 -3.78 16.18
N ILE A 221 10.28 -5.06 16.17
CA ILE A 221 11.22 -5.67 17.11
C ILE A 221 12.46 -6.08 16.33
N TYR A 222 13.60 -5.54 16.74
CA TYR A 222 14.89 -5.83 16.13
C TYR A 222 15.77 -6.58 17.11
N ARG A 223 16.57 -7.51 16.59
CA ARG A 223 17.59 -8.22 17.35
C ARG A 223 18.94 -7.96 16.72
N CYS A 224 19.92 -7.70 17.57
CA CYS A 224 21.29 -7.55 17.15
C CYS A 224 21.82 -8.88 16.59
N GLN A 225 22.25 -8.84 15.33
CA GLN A 225 22.77 -9.98 14.59
C GLN A 225 24.14 -9.63 14.02
N GLN A 226 24.99 -10.64 13.87
CA GLN A 226 26.27 -10.47 13.20
C GLN A 226 26.03 -10.30 11.70
N THR A 227 26.66 -9.31 11.09
CA THR A 227 26.64 -9.05 9.65
C THR A 227 27.70 -9.91 8.94
N ALA A 228 27.66 -9.95 7.60
CA ALA A 228 28.65 -10.66 6.81
C ALA A 228 30.10 -10.18 7.06
N ASP A 229 30.26 -8.89 7.37
CA ASP A 229 31.57 -8.26 7.60
C ASP A 229 32.08 -8.44 9.04
N GLY A 230 31.41 -9.28 9.84
CA GLY A 230 31.78 -9.56 11.24
C GLY A 230 31.37 -8.47 12.23
N THR A 231 30.81 -7.35 11.76
CA THR A 231 30.20 -6.32 12.62
C THR A 231 28.83 -6.79 13.13
N HIS A 232 28.19 -6.02 14.01
CA HIS A 232 26.87 -6.34 14.54
C HIS A 232 25.89 -5.22 14.21
N ALA A 233 24.73 -5.57 13.67
CA ALA A 233 23.66 -4.61 13.33
C ALA A 233 22.28 -5.17 13.71
N TYR A 234 21.31 -4.28 13.86
CA TYR A 234 19.94 -4.66 14.16
C TYR A 234 19.24 -5.22 12.92
N GLY A 235 18.92 -6.51 12.95
CA GLY A 235 18.08 -7.18 11.95
C GLY A 235 16.64 -7.34 12.44
N GLN A 236 15.69 -7.38 11.49
CA GLN A 236 14.28 -7.59 11.82
C GLN A 236 14.11 -8.94 12.52
N TYR A 237 13.53 -8.93 13.71
CA TYR A 237 13.33 -10.13 14.50
C TYR A 237 11.85 -10.49 14.62
N ASP A 238 10.99 -9.52 14.94
CA ASP A 238 9.55 -9.76 15.05
C ASP A 238 8.77 -8.47 14.86
N VAL A 239 7.45 -8.55 14.87
CA VAL A 239 6.53 -7.42 14.92
C VAL A 239 5.46 -7.71 15.96
N ARG A 240 4.98 -6.67 16.65
CA ARG A 240 3.79 -6.76 17.50
C ARG A 240 2.91 -5.57 17.22
N ALA A 241 1.74 -5.81 16.65
CA ALA A 241 0.75 -4.77 16.45
C ALA A 241 -0.67 -5.23 16.74
N VAL A 242 -1.49 -4.26 17.14
CA VAL A 242 -2.95 -4.38 17.20
C VAL A 242 -3.53 -3.31 16.30
N LEU A 243 -4.34 -3.73 15.34
CA LEU A 243 -5.01 -2.87 14.38
C LEU A 243 -6.47 -2.67 14.79
N ARG A 244 -7.14 -1.66 14.22
CA ARG A 244 -8.60 -1.49 14.32
C ARG A 244 -9.33 -2.76 13.88
N GLY A 245 -10.48 -3.06 14.51
CA GLY A 245 -11.15 -4.37 14.34
C GLY A 245 -10.53 -5.48 15.22
N PRO A 246 -9.96 -5.08 16.36
CA PRO A 246 -8.88 -5.75 17.11
C PRO A 246 -8.11 -6.87 16.38
N ILE A 247 -7.54 -6.59 15.21
CA ILE A 247 -6.72 -7.58 14.48
C ILE A 247 -5.33 -7.59 15.09
N ALA A 248 -4.88 -8.75 15.57
CA ALA A 248 -3.51 -8.95 16.05
C ALA A 248 -2.57 -9.20 14.86
N HIS A 249 -1.38 -8.62 14.91
CA HIS A 249 -0.34 -8.81 13.90
C HIS A 249 1.00 -9.12 14.56
N ALA A 250 1.60 -10.22 14.12
CA ALA A 250 2.84 -10.79 14.64
C ALA A 250 3.52 -11.64 13.56
N PHE A 251 4.79 -12.02 13.73
CA PHE A 251 5.29 -13.16 12.96
C PHE A 251 4.68 -14.47 13.46
N VAL A 252 4.65 -15.49 12.60
CA VAL A 252 4.19 -16.84 12.99
C VAL A 252 5.03 -17.39 14.14
N ALA A 253 6.34 -17.12 14.12
CA ALA A 253 7.24 -17.23 15.26
C ALA A 253 8.34 -16.16 15.15
N PRO A 254 9.00 -15.75 16.25
CA PRO A 254 10.09 -14.78 16.18
C PRO A 254 11.22 -15.26 15.27
N GLY A 255 11.76 -14.37 14.45
CA GLY A 255 12.85 -14.62 13.52
C GLY A 255 12.45 -15.28 12.20
N THR A 256 11.20 -15.74 12.03
CA THR A 256 10.79 -16.41 10.78
C THR A 256 10.59 -15.46 9.61
N GLY A 257 10.39 -14.16 9.88
CA GLY A 257 10.06 -13.17 8.86
C GLY A 257 8.62 -13.27 8.31
N THR A 258 7.96 -14.42 8.43
CA THR A 258 6.58 -14.63 7.95
C THR A 258 5.55 -13.91 8.83
N PRO A 259 4.91 -12.83 8.34
CA PRO A 259 3.87 -12.13 9.08
C PRO A 259 2.57 -12.92 9.11
N ARG A 260 1.79 -12.70 10.18
CA ARG A 260 0.44 -13.19 10.36
C ARG A 260 -0.46 -12.08 10.88
N TRP A 261 -1.69 -12.03 10.40
CA TRP A 261 -2.79 -11.23 10.93
C TRP A 261 -3.88 -12.17 11.43
N THR A 262 -4.44 -11.90 12.60
CA THR A 262 -5.46 -12.74 13.22
C THR A 262 -6.57 -11.86 13.76
N ALA A 263 -7.78 -12.06 13.24
CA ALA A 263 -8.98 -11.35 13.68
C ALA A 263 -9.64 -12.04 14.88
N PRO A 264 -10.50 -11.34 15.65
CA PRO A 264 -11.20 -11.92 16.80
C PRO A 264 -12.08 -13.13 16.48
N ASP A 265 -12.60 -13.24 15.25
CA ASP A 265 -13.39 -14.38 14.78
C ASP A 265 -12.53 -15.61 14.40
N ARG A 266 -11.23 -15.57 14.69
CA ARG A 266 -10.22 -16.59 14.41
C ARG A 266 -9.90 -16.78 12.93
N SER A 267 -10.45 -15.96 12.03
CA SER A 267 -9.92 -15.86 10.67
C SER A 267 -8.54 -15.21 10.71
N ALA A 268 -7.64 -15.68 9.88
CA ALA A 268 -6.27 -15.20 9.86
C ALA A 268 -5.67 -15.32 8.45
N VAL A 269 -4.54 -14.65 8.25
CA VAL A 269 -3.77 -14.73 7.01
C VAL A 269 -2.29 -14.58 7.30
N THR A 270 -1.46 -15.24 6.50
CA THR A 270 -0.03 -14.92 6.38
C THR A 270 0.22 -14.12 5.11
N GLY A 271 1.40 -13.52 4.99
CA GLY A 271 1.77 -12.69 3.84
C GLY A 271 3.15 -13.02 3.29
N THR A 272 3.28 -13.10 1.96
CA THR A 272 4.55 -13.22 1.25
C THR A 272 4.80 -11.97 0.43
N LEU A 273 6.02 -11.41 0.47
CA LEU A 273 6.35 -10.15 -0.21
C LEU A 273 6.16 -10.24 -1.73
N ILE A 274 5.38 -9.31 -2.29
CA ILE A 274 5.30 -9.05 -3.73
C ILE A 274 6.22 -7.88 -4.07
N SER A 275 6.07 -6.76 -3.37
CA SER A 275 6.89 -5.57 -3.61
C SER A 275 7.08 -4.72 -2.36
N ARG A 276 8.12 -3.88 -2.40
CA ARG A 276 8.52 -2.98 -1.33
C ARG A 276 8.72 -1.59 -1.92
N THR A 277 8.09 -0.58 -1.31
CA THR A 277 8.22 0.82 -1.73
C THR A 277 8.74 1.66 -0.56
N PRO A 278 9.86 2.39 -0.70
CA PRO A 278 10.33 3.33 0.32
C PRO A 278 9.26 4.38 0.67
N HIS A 279 9.15 4.77 1.94
CA HIS A 279 8.14 5.72 2.43
C HIS A 279 8.77 6.97 3.08
N GLY A 280 9.86 7.45 2.49
CA GLY A 280 10.67 8.54 3.05
C GLY A 280 11.53 8.11 4.23
N GLU A 281 12.42 9.01 4.64
CA GLU A 281 13.34 8.79 5.77
C GLU A 281 12.58 8.60 7.09
N GLY A 282 13.11 7.77 7.98
CA GLY A 282 12.53 7.50 9.30
C GLY A 282 11.32 6.55 9.29
N ASN A 283 10.79 6.15 8.13
CA ASN A 283 9.65 5.26 8.00
C ASN A 283 10.06 3.89 7.44
N ILE A 284 9.52 2.80 8.02
CA ILE A 284 9.59 1.49 7.37
C ILE A 284 8.89 1.54 6.01
N PRO A 285 9.31 0.73 5.03
CA PRO A 285 8.73 0.80 3.69
C PRO A 285 7.27 0.31 3.68
N GLU A 286 6.52 0.83 2.72
CA GLU A 286 5.23 0.27 2.34
C GLU A 286 5.45 -1.09 1.66
N LEU A 287 4.51 -2.02 1.88
CA LEU A 287 4.61 -3.38 1.35
C LEU A 287 3.35 -3.73 0.59
N ASP A 288 3.53 -4.52 -0.47
CA ASP A 288 2.48 -5.32 -1.08
C ASP A 288 2.81 -6.80 -0.85
N LEU A 289 1.83 -7.55 -0.36
CA LEU A 289 1.97 -8.92 0.09
C LEU A 289 0.87 -9.79 -0.50
N ARG A 290 1.25 -10.96 -1.03
CA ARG A 290 0.31 -12.03 -1.34
C ARG A 290 -0.17 -12.66 -0.04
N ALA A 291 -1.48 -12.70 0.17
CA ALA A 291 -2.05 -13.32 1.35
C ALA A 291 -2.25 -14.82 1.16
N THR A 292 -2.03 -15.60 2.21
CA THR A 292 -2.42 -17.01 2.28
C THR A 292 -3.34 -17.20 3.47
N GLN A 293 -4.50 -17.81 3.25
CA GLN A 293 -5.48 -18.04 4.30
C GLN A 293 -4.88 -18.89 5.42
N TYR A 294 -5.12 -18.46 6.65
CA TYR A 294 -4.73 -19.15 7.87
C TYR A 294 -5.91 -19.16 8.86
N GLY A 295 -5.99 -20.14 9.74
CA GLY A 295 -7.07 -20.21 10.74
C GLY A 295 -8.45 -20.48 10.13
N ALA A 296 -9.49 -19.81 10.64
CA ALA A 296 -10.88 -20.10 10.26
C ALA A 296 -11.18 -19.80 8.78
N LYS A 297 -11.90 -20.73 8.12
CA LYS A 297 -12.27 -20.64 6.69
C LYS A 297 -13.36 -19.60 6.38
N LYS A 298 -13.96 -19.02 7.43
CA LYS A 298 -14.97 -17.96 7.36
C LYS A 298 -14.56 -16.86 8.35
N GLY A 299 -14.98 -15.63 8.08
CA GLY A 299 -14.68 -14.48 8.94
C GLY A 299 -14.06 -13.32 8.18
N LEU A 300 -13.69 -12.30 8.92
CA LEU A 300 -13.21 -11.00 8.47
C LEU A 300 -12.03 -11.10 7.48
N LEU A 301 -11.08 -11.99 7.74
CA LEU A 301 -9.86 -12.12 6.95
C LEU A 301 -9.86 -13.34 6.02
N ALA A 302 -10.87 -14.21 6.12
CA ALA A 302 -10.86 -15.53 5.47
C ALA A 302 -10.85 -15.50 3.93
N ARG A 303 -11.19 -14.36 3.33
CA ARG A 303 -11.23 -14.16 1.87
C ARG A 303 -10.13 -13.23 1.35
N THR A 304 -9.19 -12.84 2.20
CA THR A 304 -8.09 -11.95 1.81
C THR A 304 -7.15 -12.69 0.86
N GLN A 305 -6.82 -12.05 -0.26
CA GLN A 305 -5.84 -12.55 -1.24
C GLN A 305 -4.58 -11.70 -1.32
N GLU A 306 -4.66 -10.44 -0.89
CA GLU A 306 -3.54 -9.49 -0.93
C GLU A 306 -3.65 -8.50 0.23
N ILE A 307 -2.50 -8.08 0.75
CA ILE A 307 -2.38 -7.19 1.89
C ILE A 307 -1.40 -6.08 1.53
N LEU A 308 -1.86 -4.84 1.60
CA LEU A 308 -0.99 -3.69 1.48
C LEU A 308 -0.74 -3.08 2.86
N ARG A 309 0.53 -2.82 3.19
CA ARG A 309 0.93 -1.97 4.31
C ARG A 309 1.26 -0.59 3.77
N LEU A 310 0.42 0.39 4.07
CA LEU A 310 0.47 1.74 3.54
C LEU A 310 0.61 2.77 4.68
N ASN A 311 0.89 4.03 4.36
CA ASN A 311 0.94 5.15 5.32
C ASN A 311 1.83 4.86 6.53
N THR A 312 3.03 4.33 6.28
CA THR A 312 3.92 3.92 7.37
C THR A 312 4.52 5.13 8.08
N VAL A 313 4.57 5.07 9.41
CA VAL A 313 5.19 6.11 10.24
C VAL A 313 6.14 5.45 11.24
N GLY A 314 7.40 5.87 11.25
CA GLY A 314 8.40 5.33 12.17
C GLY A 314 8.78 3.88 11.88
N GLY A 315 9.22 3.20 12.94
CA GLY A 315 9.54 1.78 12.93
C GLY A 315 10.92 1.42 12.40
N VAL A 316 11.73 2.36 11.89
CA VAL A 316 13.06 2.06 11.34
C VAL A 316 14.01 1.56 12.43
N ALA A 317 14.83 0.57 12.10
CA ALA A 317 15.89 0.10 12.99
C ALA A 317 16.87 1.25 13.31
N PRO A 318 17.31 1.42 14.57
CA PRO A 318 18.38 2.35 14.91
C PRO A 318 19.64 2.07 14.10
N ALA A 319 20.26 3.14 13.63
CA ALA A 319 21.55 3.07 12.97
C ALA A 319 22.68 2.73 13.95
N GLY A 320 23.80 2.24 13.41
CA GLY A 320 25.01 1.95 14.17
C GLY A 320 25.15 0.48 14.58
N THR A 321 26.23 0.21 15.30
CA THR A 321 26.53 -1.13 15.82
C THR A 321 25.71 -1.44 17.06
N CYS A 322 25.55 -2.73 17.35
CA CYS A 322 24.79 -3.19 18.52
C CYS A 322 25.54 -4.28 19.30
N LEU A 323 25.17 -4.46 20.56
CA LEU A 323 25.70 -5.53 21.40
C LEU A 323 25.02 -6.86 21.04
N LYS A 324 25.81 -7.92 20.89
CA LYS A 324 25.31 -9.27 20.58
C LYS A 324 24.14 -9.65 21.50
N GLY A 325 23.03 -10.06 20.88
CA GLY A 325 21.83 -10.48 21.60
C GLY A 325 20.93 -9.35 22.09
N ALA A 326 21.33 -8.07 21.97
CA ALA A 326 20.47 -6.94 22.28
C ALA A 326 19.18 -6.99 21.45
N VAL A 327 18.05 -6.74 22.11
CA VAL A 327 16.73 -6.64 21.48
C VAL A 327 16.19 -5.26 21.78
N ILE A 328 15.69 -4.61 20.74
CA ILE A 328 15.09 -3.29 20.84
C ILE A 328 13.70 -3.31 20.22
N THR A 329 12.91 -2.31 20.56
CA THR A 329 11.59 -2.16 19.98
C THR A 329 11.33 -0.71 19.59
N VAL A 330 10.93 -0.51 18.34
CA VAL A 330 10.68 0.80 17.76
C VAL A 330 9.18 0.93 17.47
N PRO A 331 8.50 1.96 17.99
CA PRO A 331 7.10 2.21 17.66
C PRO A 331 6.91 2.41 16.16
N TYR A 332 5.80 1.92 15.61
CA TYR A 332 5.41 2.21 14.23
C TYR A 332 3.89 2.35 14.07
N GLY A 333 3.49 3.14 13.09
CA GLY A 333 2.14 3.23 12.56
C GLY A 333 2.08 2.76 11.10
N ALA A 334 0.91 2.32 10.67
CA ALA A 334 0.59 1.99 9.28
C ALA A 334 -0.93 1.82 9.12
N ASP A 335 -1.41 1.87 7.89
CA ASP A 335 -2.69 1.30 7.48
C ASP A 335 -2.45 -0.05 6.80
N TYR A 336 -3.22 -1.07 7.19
CA TYR A 336 -3.30 -2.31 6.44
C TYR A 336 -4.58 -2.35 5.62
N VAL A 337 -4.43 -2.64 4.34
CA VAL A 337 -5.55 -2.87 3.41
C VAL A 337 -5.59 -4.35 3.04
N PHE A 338 -6.71 -5.02 3.30
CA PHE A 338 -6.91 -6.43 2.98
C PHE A 338 -7.86 -6.55 1.79
N ILE A 339 -7.29 -6.90 0.62
CA ILE A 339 -8.02 -7.11 -0.62
C ILE A 339 -8.68 -8.49 -0.59
N GLN A 340 -10.00 -8.53 -0.74
CA GLN A 340 -10.83 -9.71 -0.65
C GLN A 340 -11.15 -10.28 -2.05
N ARG A 341 -11.39 -11.59 -2.11
CA ARG A 341 -11.98 -12.26 -3.28
C ARG A 341 -13.50 -12.18 -3.33
#